data_AF-A0AA89WH82-F1
#
_entry.id   AF-A0AA89WH82-F1
#
_cell.length_a   1.000
_cell.length_b   1.000
_cell.length_c   1.000
_cell.angle_alpha   90.00
_cell.angle_beta   90.00
_cell.angle_gamma   90.00
#
_symmetry.space_group_name_H-M   'P 1'
#
loop_
_entity.id
_entity.type
_entity.pdbx_description
1 polymer ?
#
loop_
_entity_poly.entity_id
_entity_poly.type
_entity_poly.pdbx_seq_one_letter_code
_entity_poly.pdbx_strand_id
1 'polypeptide(L)'
;MKHQRGVALLLVLWVLALLSLLVGGLAGWVQLETRQALWHRQHTQALLAAEAGVALALQALADPLQRKQWIADGREMPLVFDDAQLQVSLHSERGKLYLNSAEPTDFARLALACGATQAQANRLAKDLEARRNEGLAPFRVVEEVRQLPGMTQALYSRLAPEISLWSGLDRPDPAFASPLMRHALDLPRQSAVGADPGDVLVIDSRAQRPGGYHARLRTTVLLSPSEGSAQPYRVLRWQE
;
A
#
# COMPACT_ATOMS: atom_id res chain seq x y z
N MET A 1 -51.72 13.15 -60.91
CA MET A 1 -50.30 12.97 -60.50
C MET A 1 -49.84 13.99 -59.42
N LYS A 2 -50.60 14.24 -58.34
CA LYS A 2 -50.25 15.27 -57.31
C LYS A 2 -49.94 14.72 -55.91
N HIS A 3 -49.88 13.40 -55.70
CA HIS A 3 -49.64 12.80 -54.38
C HIS A 3 -48.18 12.37 -54.08
N GLN A 4 -47.28 12.40 -55.06
CA GLN A 4 -45.89 11.97 -54.86
C GLN A 4 -45.00 13.02 -54.15
N ARG A 5 -45.39 14.31 -54.17
CA ARG A 5 -44.58 15.39 -53.56
C ARG A 5 -44.67 15.43 -52.03
N GLY A 6 -45.78 15.00 -51.43
CA GLY A 6 -45.95 14.93 -49.98
C GLY A 6 -45.10 13.82 -49.34
N VAL A 7 -45.00 12.66 -50.00
CA VAL A 7 -44.20 11.51 -49.54
C VAL A 7 -42.70 11.82 -49.61
N ALA A 8 -42.25 12.53 -50.64
CA ALA A 8 -40.84 12.93 -50.77
C ALA A 8 -40.39 13.86 -49.64
N LEU A 9 -41.22 14.83 -49.24
CA LEU A 9 -40.91 15.73 -48.11
C LEU A 9 -40.83 14.96 -46.79
N LEU A 10 -41.75 14.02 -46.58
CA LEU A 10 -41.82 13.17 -45.38
C LEU A 10 -40.57 12.28 -45.28
N LEU A 11 -40.11 11.71 -46.39
CA LEU A 11 -38.85 10.96 -46.47
C LEU A 11 -37.63 11.82 -46.12
N VAL A 12 -37.52 13.03 -46.68
CA VAL A 12 -36.38 13.93 -46.38
C VAL A 12 -36.35 14.31 -44.90
N LEU A 13 -37.51 14.64 -44.33
CA LEU A 13 -37.61 14.93 -42.89
C LEU A 13 -37.17 13.74 -42.03
N TRP A 14 -37.58 12.52 -42.38
CA TRP A 14 -37.11 11.32 -41.67
C TRP A 14 -35.62 11.07 -41.84
N VAL A 15 -35.07 11.26 -43.05
CA VAL A 15 -33.63 11.12 -43.30
C VAL A 15 -32.85 12.15 -42.49
N LEU A 16 -33.29 13.41 -42.46
CA LEU A 16 -32.66 14.46 -41.64
C LEU A 16 -32.76 14.14 -40.14
N ALA A 17 -33.90 13.63 -39.67
CA ALA A 17 -34.08 13.21 -38.28
C ALA A 17 -33.14 12.05 -37.91
N LEU A 18 -33.03 11.02 -38.76
CA LEU A 18 -32.13 9.88 -38.55
C LEU A 18 -30.65 10.31 -38.58
N LEU A 19 -30.27 11.17 -39.53
CA LEU A 19 -28.92 11.72 -39.60
C LEU A 19 -28.58 12.55 -38.36
N SER A 20 -29.52 13.37 -37.87
CA SER A 20 -29.32 14.17 -36.66
C SER A 20 -29.14 13.30 -35.42
N LEU A 21 -29.94 12.24 -35.28
CA LEU A 21 -29.80 11.27 -34.20
C LEU A 21 -28.45 10.56 -34.24
N LEU A 22 -28.01 10.16 -35.44
CA LEU A 22 -26.72 9.49 -35.66
C LEU A 22 -25.55 10.41 -35.28
N VAL A 23 -25.56 11.67 -35.75
CA VAL A 23 -24.55 12.67 -35.40
C VAL A 23 -24.54 12.95 -33.89
N GLY A 24 -25.71 13.10 -33.27
CA GLY A 24 -25.82 13.29 -31.82
C GLY A 24 -25.25 12.12 -31.02
N GLY A 25 -25.54 10.89 -31.44
CA GLY A 25 -25.00 9.67 -30.83
C GLY A 25 -23.47 9.59 -30.93
N LEU A 26 -22.91 9.83 -32.12
CA LEU A 26 -21.46 9.83 -32.34
C LEU A 26 -20.76 10.95 -31.55
N ALA A 27 -21.32 12.16 -31.52
CA ALA A 27 -20.76 13.27 -30.77
C ALA A 27 -20.72 12.97 -29.25
N GLY A 28 -21.77 12.36 -28.71
CA GLY A 28 -21.80 11.90 -27.32
C GLY A 28 -20.73 10.85 -27.03
N TRP A 29 -20.53 9.90 -27.95
CA TRP A 29 -19.51 8.84 -27.83
C TRP A 29 -18.08 9.40 -27.83
N VAL A 30 -17.77 10.30 -28.76
CA VAL A 30 -16.45 10.95 -28.86
C VAL A 30 -16.15 11.79 -27.60
N GLN A 31 -17.14 12.50 -27.08
CA GLN A 31 -16.97 13.26 -25.83
C GLN A 31 -16.69 12.34 -24.64
N LEU A 32 -17.35 11.18 -24.58
CA LEU A 32 -17.09 10.18 -23.54
C LEU A 32 -15.67 9.62 -23.63
N GLU A 33 -15.24 9.21 -24.82
CA GLU A 33 -13.88 8.71 -25.07
C GLU A 33 -12.82 9.76 -24.70
N THR A 34 -13.05 11.03 -25.05
CA THR A 34 -12.15 12.12 -24.71
C THR A 34 -12.02 12.31 -23.20
N ARG A 35 -13.14 12.25 -22.47
CA ARG A 35 -13.13 12.34 -20.99
C ARG A 35 -12.42 11.15 -20.35
N GLN A 36 -12.63 9.94 -20.87
CA GLN A 36 -11.95 8.73 -20.40
C GLN A 36 -10.44 8.80 -20.66
N ALA A 37 -10.02 9.23 -21.85
CA ALA A 37 -8.61 9.40 -22.19
C ALA A 37 -7.91 10.43 -21.28
N LEU A 38 -8.58 11.55 -20.99
CA LEU A 38 -8.07 12.55 -20.05
C LEU A 38 -7.97 11.99 -18.63
N TRP A 39 -9.00 11.27 -18.16
CA TRP A 39 -8.97 10.66 -16.82
C TRP A 39 -7.84 9.63 -16.70
N HIS A 40 -7.68 8.73 -17.66
CA HIS A 40 -6.59 7.76 -17.68
C HIS A 40 -5.23 8.45 -17.67
N ARG A 41 -5.03 9.47 -18.51
CA ARG A 41 -3.76 10.23 -18.53
C ARG A 41 -3.46 10.86 -17.16
N GLN A 42 -4.44 11.53 -16.56
CA GLN A 42 -4.24 12.23 -15.29
C GLN A 42 -4.00 11.25 -14.12
N HIS A 43 -4.70 10.12 -14.11
CA HIS A 43 -4.50 9.06 -13.13
C HIS A 43 -3.12 8.42 -13.27
N THR A 44 -2.69 8.06 -14.48
CA THR A 44 -1.35 7.52 -14.72
C THR A 44 -0.26 8.51 -14.32
N GLN A 45 -0.43 9.81 -14.63
CA GLN A 45 0.53 10.83 -14.18
C GLN A 45 0.60 10.96 -12.65
N ALA A 46 -0.52 10.80 -11.94
CA ALA A 46 -0.51 10.78 -10.48
C ALA A 46 0.22 9.53 -9.93
N LEU A 47 0.03 8.36 -10.54
CA LEU A 47 0.77 7.14 -10.17
C LEU A 47 2.28 7.31 -10.38
N LEU A 48 2.69 7.83 -11.55
CA LEU A 48 4.10 8.11 -11.83
C LEU A 48 4.69 9.15 -10.86
N ALA A 49 3.90 10.13 -10.42
CA ALA A 49 4.33 11.06 -9.37
C ALA A 49 4.50 10.36 -8.01
N ALA A 50 3.63 9.40 -7.67
CA ALA A 50 3.78 8.60 -6.46
C ALA A 50 5.04 7.70 -6.53
N GLU A 51 5.31 7.08 -7.70
CA GLU A 51 6.57 6.37 -7.97
C GLU A 51 7.79 7.27 -7.82
N ALA A 52 7.73 8.51 -8.31
CA ALA A 52 8.79 9.50 -8.13
C ALA A 52 9.03 9.79 -6.64
N GLY A 53 7.97 9.88 -5.82
CA GLY A 53 8.11 10.03 -4.37
C GLY A 53 8.85 8.87 -3.69
N VAL A 54 8.61 7.63 -4.15
CA VAL A 54 9.38 6.46 -3.70
C VAL A 54 10.85 6.57 -4.10
N ALA A 55 11.12 6.94 -5.36
CA ALA A 55 12.48 7.10 -5.86
C ALA A 55 13.24 8.21 -5.11
N LEU A 56 12.60 9.35 -4.85
CA LEU A 56 13.18 10.47 -4.09
C LEU A 56 13.50 10.05 -2.64
N ALA A 57 12.63 9.29 -1.99
CA ALA A 57 12.90 8.78 -0.65
C ALA A 57 14.09 7.80 -0.64
N LEU A 58 14.18 6.91 -1.63
CA LEU A 58 15.32 5.99 -1.77
C LEU A 58 16.64 6.74 -2.04
N GLN A 59 16.60 7.77 -2.88
CA GLN A 59 17.75 8.63 -3.14
C GLN A 59 18.20 9.36 -1.87
N ALA A 60 17.27 9.90 -1.09
CA ALA A 60 17.57 10.57 0.17
C ALA A 60 18.10 9.60 1.24
N LEU A 61 17.62 8.35 1.25
CA LEU A 61 18.15 7.29 2.09
C LEU A 61 19.55 6.84 1.64
N ALA A 62 19.93 7.00 0.37
CA ALA A 62 21.28 6.71 -0.09
C ALA A 62 22.31 7.77 0.36
N ASP A 63 21.90 9.03 0.51
CA ASP A 63 22.74 10.14 0.98
C ASP A 63 22.86 10.15 2.52
N PRO A 64 24.06 9.96 3.11
CA PRO A 64 24.26 9.94 4.56
C PRO A 64 23.81 11.21 5.30
N LEU A 65 23.86 12.38 4.65
CA LEU A 65 23.45 13.65 5.24
C LEU A 65 21.92 13.75 5.33
N GLN A 66 21.23 13.34 4.25
CA GLN A 66 19.77 13.37 4.19
C GLN A 66 19.14 12.21 4.97
N ARG A 67 19.76 11.03 5.01
CA ARG A 67 19.27 9.85 5.73
C ARG A 67 18.87 10.16 7.17
N LYS A 68 19.60 11.04 7.86
CA LYS A 68 19.31 11.43 9.26
C LYS A 68 17.97 12.18 9.43
N GLN A 69 17.46 12.80 8.37
CA GLN A 69 16.19 13.53 8.37
C GLN A 69 14.99 12.59 8.14
N TRP A 70 15.24 11.45 7.51
CA TRP A 70 14.24 10.45 7.14
C TRP A 70 14.11 9.39 8.22
N ILE A 71 13.18 9.61 9.15
CA ILE A 71 12.92 8.71 10.28
C ILE A 71 11.79 7.75 9.90
N ALA A 72 12.03 6.45 10.09
CA ALA A 72 11.11 5.38 9.69
C ALA A 72 9.99 5.09 10.71
N ASP A 73 9.42 6.14 11.31
CA ASP A 73 8.35 6.06 12.32
C ASP A 73 6.96 6.42 11.77
N GLY A 74 6.85 6.58 10.45
CA GLY A 74 5.60 6.91 9.76
C GLY A 74 5.32 8.41 9.63
N ARG A 75 6.22 9.29 10.08
CA ARG A 75 6.06 10.73 9.85
C ARG A 75 6.00 11.05 8.36
N GLU A 76 5.09 11.94 7.99
CA GLU A 76 4.91 12.38 6.61
C GLU A 76 5.90 13.50 6.28
N MET A 77 6.68 13.28 5.22
CA MET A 77 7.59 14.26 4.63
C MET A 77 6.95 14.85 3.38
N PRO A 78 6.69 16.16 3.34
CA PRO A 78 6.23 16.81 2.13
C PRO A 78 7.38 16.90 1.12
N LEU A 79 7.11 16.47 -0.11
CA LEU A 79 8.00 16.64 -1.26
C LEU A 79 7.21 17.24 -2.43
N VAL A 80 7.93 17.71 -3.44
CA VAL A 80 7.33 18.21 -4.69
C VAL A 80 8.00 17.52 -5.85
N PHE A 81 7.21 17.07 -6.81
CA PHE A 81 7.70 16.53 -8.08
C PHE A 81 6.86 17.09 -9.23
N ASP A 82 7.49 17.93 -10.05
CA ASP A 82 6.81 18.67 -11.13
C ASP A 82 5.61 19.49 -10.60
N ASP A 83 4.39 19.22 -11.08
CA ASP A 83 3.15 19.84 -10.62
C ASP A 83 2.48 19.09 -9.44
N ALA A 84 3.05 17.96 -9.00
CA ALA A 84 2.51 17.11 -7.97
C ALA A 84 3.04 17.47 -6.57
N GLN A 85 2.11 17.59 -5.61
CA GLN A 85 2.41 17.59 -4.18
C GLN A 85 2.51 16.14 -3.70
N LEU A 86 3.61 15.80 -3.04
CA LEU A 86 3.87 14.46 -2.54
C LEU A 86 3.89 14.45 -1.01
N GLN A 87 3.31 13.41 -0.42
CA GLN A 87 3.47 13.10 1.00
C GLN A 87 4.08 11.72 1.10
N VAL A 88 5.33 11.65 1.57
CA VAL A 88 6.08 10.40 1.66
C VAL A 88 6.37 10.06 3.11
N SER A 89 6.10 8.83 3.53
CA SER A 89 6.41 8.34 4.87
C SER A 89 7.19 7.05 4.81
N LEU A 90 8.04 6.84 5.80
CA LEU A 90 8.83 5.63 5.97
C LEU A 90 8.38 4.89 7.22
N HIS A 91 8.25 3.57 7.13
CA HIS A 91 8.01 2.71 8.29
C HIS A 91 9.04 1.59 8.32
N SER A 92 9.64 1.36 9.48
CA SER A 92 10.50 0.20 9.68
C SER A 92 9.67 -1.05 9.92
N GLU A 93 10.04 -2.17 9.29
CA GLU A 93 9.46 -3.47 9.65
C GLU A 93 9.86 -3.91 11.07
N ARG A 94 10.93 -3.36 11.66
CA ARG A 94 11.39 -3.68 13.03
C ARG A 94 10.35 -3.38 14.11
N GLY A 95 9.42 -2.47 13.86
CA GLY A 95 8.31 -2.17 14.77
C GLY A 95 7.20 -3.23 14.82
N LYS A 96 7.28 -4.25 13.95
CA LYS A 96 6.28 -5.31 13.81
C LYS A 96 6.76 -6.63 14.36
N LEU A 97 5.81 -7.48 14.75
CA LEU A 97 6.09 -8.80 15.30
C LEU A 97 6.55 -9.76 14.18
N TYR A 98 7.76 -10.31 14.31
CA TYR A 98 8.31 -11.25 13.34
C TYR A 98 7.68 -12.63 13.47
N LEU A 99 6.80 -13.03 12.55
CA LEU A 99 6.01 -14.26 12.73
C LEU A 99 6.85 -15.53 12.89
N ASN A 100 8.01 -15.62 12.23
CA ASN A 100 8.77 -16.86 12.21
C ASN A 100 9.57 -17.11 13.50
N SER A 101 9.90 -16.07 14.30
CA SER A 101 10.57 -16.24 15.59
C SER A 101 9.83 -15.65 16.80
N ALA A 102 8.71 -14.94 16.60
CA ALA A 102 7.90 -14.34 17.66
C ALA A 102 7.52 -15.34 18.75
N GLU A 103 7.64 -14.95 20.02
CA GLU A 103 7.24 -15.80 21.12
C GLU A 103 5.71 -16.04 21.12
N PRO A 104 5.22 -17.28 21.37
CA PRO A 104 3.78 -17.58 21.27
C PRO A 104 2.90 -16.71 22.17
N THR A 105 3.34 -16.37 23.39
CA THR A 105 2.59 -15.48 24.28
C THR A 105 2.54 -14.04 23.76
N ASP A 106 3.61 -13.52 23.13
CA ASP A 106 3.59 -12.21 22.47
C ASP A 106 2.58 -12.20 21.30
N PHE A 107 2.54 -13.26 20.49
CA PHE A 107 1.53 -13.38 19.43
C PHE A 107 0.10 -13.43 19.99
N ALA A 108 -0.13 -14.17 21.08
CA ALA A 108 -1.43 -14.18 21.75
C ALA A 108 -1.83 -12.79 22.26
N ARG A 109 -0.92 -12.06 22.93
CA ARG A 109 -1.18 -10.71 23.44
C ARG A 109 -1.51 -9.73 22.32
N LEU A 110 -0.78 -9.80 21.20
CA LEU A 110 -1.07 -9.00 20.03
C LEU A 110 -2.46 -9.34 19.45
N ALA A 111 -2.80 -10.62 19.32
CA ALA A 111 -4.10 -11.04 18.83
C ALA A 111 -5.25 -10.53 19.72
N LEU A 112 -5.08 -10.57 21.06
CA LEU A 112 -6.02 -9.99 22.02
C LEU A 112 -6.19 -8.49 21.80
N ALA A 113 -5.09 -7.74 21.66
CA ALA A 113 -5.14 -6.30 21.40
C ALA A 113 -5.82 -5.96 20.06
N CYS A 114 -5.73 -6.85 19.06
CA CYS A 114 -6.47 -6.74 17.79
C CYS A 114 -7.95 -7.13 17.90
N GLY A 115 -8.41 -7.65 19.04
CA GLY A 115 -9.81 -7.98 19.31
C GLY A 115 -10.16 -9.47 19.21
N ALA A 116 -9.17 -10.37 19.26
CA ALA A 116 -9.43 -11.79 19.43
C ALA A 116 -9.97 -12.08 20.85
N THR A 117 -10.78 -13.13 20.99
CA THR A 117 -11.09 -13.68 22.32
C THR A 117 -9.88 -14.40 22.91
N GLN A 118 -9.85 -14.60 24.23
CA GLN A 118 -8.77 -15.37 24.89
C GLN A 118 -8.62 -16.78 24.30
N ALA A 119 -9.73 -17.44 24.00
CA ALA A 119 -9.71 -18.77 23.39
C ALA A 119 -9.09 -18.75 21.99
N GLN A 120 -9.40 -17.74 21.17
CA GLN A 120 -8.80 -17.56 19.85
C GLN A 120 -7.31 -17.24 19.96
N ALA A 121 -6.90 -16.30 20.81
CA ALA A 121 -5.51 -15.91 20.98
C ALA A 121 -4.64 -17.10 21.44
N ASN A 122 -5.12 -17.87 22.42
CA ASN A 122 -4.43 -19.07 22.90
C ASN A 122 -4.31 -20.15 21.80
N ARG A 123 -5.33 -20.29 20.96
CA ARG A 123 -5.29 -21.24 19.83
C ARG A 123 -4.28 -20.80 18.77
N LEU A 124 -4.32 -19.54 18.38
CA LEU A 124 -3.38 -18.95 17.42
C LEU A 124 -1.92 -19.09 17.87
N ALA A 125 -1.65 -18.88 19.16
CA ALA A 125 -0.32 -19.09 19.73
C ALA A 125 0.13 -20.56 19.70
N LYS A 126 -0.76 -21.49 20.05
CA LYS A 126 -0.49 -22.92 19.96
C LYS A 126 -0.23 -23.37 18.53
N ASP A 127 -1.00 -22.86 17.57
CA ASP A 127 -0.83 -23.20 16.15
C ASP A 127 0.51 -22.65 15.62
N LEU A 128 0.92 -21.46 16.08
CA LEU A 128 2.23 -20.89 15.77
C LEU A 128 3.38 -21.75 16.31
N GLU A 129 3.28 -22.19 17.56
CA GLU A 129 4.26 -23.06 18.22
C GLU A 129 4.32 -24.45 17.58
N ALA A 130 3.16 -25.09 17.36
CA ALA A 130 3.04 -26.38 16.70
C ALA A 130 3.69 -26.34 15.31
N ARG A 131 3.44 -25.29 14.52
CA ARG A 131 4.05 -25.12 13.20
C ARG A 131 5.58 -25.16 13.25
N ARG A 132 6.20 -24.57 14.27
CA ARG A 132 7.66 -24.57 14.45
C ARG A 132 8.18 -25.93 14.91
N ASN A 133 7.52 -26.52 15.91
CA ASN A 133 7.98 -27.76 16.53
C ASN A 133 7.75 -28.99 15.63
N GLU A 134 6.70 -28.97 14.80
CA GLU A 134 6.36 -30.05 13.87
C GLU A 134 7.13 -29.94 12.54
N GLY A 135 8.05 -28.98 12.39
CA GLY A 135 8.87 -28.81 11.19
C GLY A 135 8.07 -28.40 9.95
N LEU A 136 6.87 -27.83 10.13
CA LEU A 136 6.12 -27.25 9.02
C LEU A 136 6.90 -26.07 8.43
N ALA A 137 6.66 -25.79 7.15
CA ALA A 137 7.35 -24.69 6.48
C ALA A 137 7.07 -23.35 7.21
N PRO A 138 8.08 -22.49 7.42
CA PRO A 138 7.86 -21.16 8.00
C PRO A 138 6.91 -20.34 7.11
N PHE A 139 6.33 -19.28 7.68
CA PHE A 139 5.47 -18.39 6.91
C PHE A 139 6.28 -17.72 5.80
N ARG A 140 5.77 -17.80 4.57
CA ARG A 140 6.40 -17.18 3.38
C ARG A 140 5.71 -15.91 2.95
N VAL A 141 4.40 -15.82 3.21
CA VAL A 141 3.57 -14.63 2.98
C VAL A 141 2.72 -14.35 4.22
N VAL A 142 2.46 -13.07 4.49
CA VAL A 142 1.68 -12.66 5.68
C VAL A 142 0.25 -13.21 5.61
N GLU A 143 -0.28 -13.38 4.40
CA GLU A 143 -1.62 -13.87 4.11
C GLU A 143 -1.85 -15.32 4.57
N GLU A 144 -0.79 -16.13 4.75
CA GLU A 144 -0.89 -17.50 5.29
C GLU A 144 -1.47 -17.51 6.71
N VAL A 145 -1.35 -16.41 7.47
CA VAL A 145 -1.96 -16.26 8.80
C VAL A 145 -3.48 -16.40 8.74
N ARG A 146 -4.12 -16.14 7.58
CA ARG A 146 -5.57 -16.39 7.37
C ARG A 146 -5.94 -17.86 7.48
N GLN A 147 -5.00 -18.77 7.25
CA GLN A 147 -5.24 -20.21 7.27
C GLN A 147 -5.20 -20.78 8.70
N LEU A 148 -4.78 -19.98 9.70
CA LEU A 148 -4.76 -20.43 11.09
C LEU A 148 -6.18 -20.67 11.61
N PRO A 149 -6.42 -21.80 12.30
CA PRO A 149 -7.69 -22.11 12.92
C PRO A 149 -8.25 -20.97 13.79
N GLY A 150 -9.47 -20.54 13.49
CA GLY A 150 -10.15 -19.48 14.24
C GLY A 150 -9.80 -18.05 13.82
N MET A 151 -8.98 -17.88 12.76
CA MET A 151 -8.75 -16.59 12.13
C MET A 151 -10.00 -16.10 11.38
N THR A 152 -10.40 -14.85 11.63
CA THR A 152 -11.49 -14.19 10.90
C THR A 152 -10.94 -13.07 10.03
N GLN A 153 -11.67 -12.66 9.00
CA GLN A 153 -11.25 -11.54 8.15
C GLN A 153 -11.11 -10.23 8.95
N ALA A 154 -11.96 -10.02 9.95
CA ALA A 154 -11.91 -8.84 10.83
C ALA A 154 -10.63 -8.85 11.68
N LEU A 155 -10.30 -9.99 12.29
CA LEU A 155 -9.07 -10.13 13.07
C LEU A 155 -7.82 -10.00 12.18
N TYR A 156 -7.80 -10.69 11.05
CA TYR A 156 -6.70 -10.61 10.09
C TYR A 156 -6.44 -9.18 9.65
N SER A 157 -7.49 -8.41 9.31
CA SER A 157 -7.34 -7.03 8.84
C SER A 157 -6.70 -6.11 9.89
N ARG A 158 -6.86 -6.43 11.18
CA ARG A 158 -6.24 -5.69 12.29
C ARG A 158 -4.85 -6.20 12.65
N LEU A 159 -4.60 -7.49 12.47
CA LEU A 159 -3.32 -8.13 12.80
C LEU A 159 -2.27 -7.93 11.70
N ALA A 160 -2.68 -7.99 10.42
CA ALA A 160 -1.82 -7.87 9.25
C ALA A 160 -0.88 -6.64 9.25
N PRO A 161 -1.28 -5.42 9.65
CA PRO A 161 -0.36 -4.29 9.73
C PRO A 161 0.68 -4.39 10.85
N GLU A 162 0.45 -5.22 11.86
CA GLU A 162 1.27 -5.34 13.08
C GLU A 162 2.29 -6.49 13.02
N ILE A 163 2.21 -7.33 12.00
CA ILE A 163 3.06 -8.53 11.83
C ILE A 163 3.95 -8.39 10.60
N SER A 164 5.11 -9.05 10.65
CA SER A 164 6.12 -9.00 9.59
C SER A 164 6.75 -10.36 9.34
N LEU A 165 7.29 -10.52 8.13
CA LEU A 165 8.19 -11.61 7.74
C LEU A 165 9.63 -11.14 7.51
N TRP A 166 9.93 -9.87 7.79
CA TRP A 166 11.16 -9.22 7.35
C TRP A 166 11.94 -8.51 8.46
N SER A 167 11.38 -8.35 9.67
CA SER A 167 12.06 -7.63 10.74
C SER A 167 13.27 -8.39 11.31
N GLY A 168 13.19 -9.72 11.38
CA GLY A 168 14.28 -10.57 11.90
C GLY A 168 14.52 -10.46 13.42
N LEU A 169 13.69 -9.70 14.14
CA LEU A 169 13.78 -9.52 15.59
C LEU A 169 12.76 -10.41 16.31
N ASP A 170 13.17 -11.05 17.41
CA ASP A 170 12.27 -11.87 18.24
C ASP A 170 11.19 -11.04 18.91
N ARG A 171 11.53 -9.81 19.32
CA ARG A 171 10.59 -8.81 19.82
C ARG A 171 10.70 -7.51 19.01
N PRO A 172 9.58 -6.82 18.74
CA PRO A 172 9.60 -5.56 18.00
C PRO A 172 10.43 -4.48 18.69
N ASP A 173 11.08 -3.66 17.87
CA ASP A 173 11.80 -2.47 18.32
C ASP A 173 10.78 -1.40 18.80
N PRO A 174 10.82 -1.00 20.08
CA PRO A 174 9.84 -0.08 20.65
C PRO A 174 9.82 1.31 19.99
N ALA A 175 10.94 1.71 19.37
CA ALA A 175 11.07 2.99 18.69
C ALA A 175 10.16 3.07 17.44
N PHE A 176 9.95 1.94 16.77
CA PHE A 176 9.16 1.85 15.53
C PHE A 176 7.80 1.16 15.73
N ALA A 177 7.55 0.59 16.91
CA ALA A 177 6.32 -0.10 17.23
C ALA A 177 5.09 0.84 17.23
N SER A 178 3.97 0.34 16.70
CA SER A 178 2.70 1.05 16.73
C SER A 178 2.21 1.27 18.18
N PRO A 179 1.30 2.23 18.44
CA PRO A 179 0.69 2.37 19.75
C PRO A 179 0.02 1.09 20.25
N LEU A 180 -0.61 0.33 19.35
CA LEU A 180 -1.25 -0.95 19.65
C LEU A 180 -0.20 -1.99 20.04
N MET A 181 0.87 -2.14 19.25
CA MET A 181 1.96 -3.08 19.52
C MET A 181 2.62 -2.80 20.88
N ARG A 182 2.92 -1.54 21.17
CA ARG A 182 3.52 -1.15 22.45
C ARG A 182 2.63 -1.50 23.63
N HIS A 183 1.33 -1.23 23.51
CA HIS A 183 0.36 -1.60 24.54
C HIS A 183 0.22 -3.12 24.68
N ALA A 184 0.19 -3.86 23.57
CA ALA A 184 0.02 -5.31 23.58
C ALA A 184 1.19 -6.05 24.26
N LEU A 185 2.43 -5.62 23.99
CA LEU A 185 3.63 -6.32 24.45
C LEU A 185 4.33 -5.64 25.64
N ASP A 186 3.73 -4.58 26.18
CA ASP A 186 4.29 -3.73 27.25
C ASP A 186 5.68 -3.18 26.91
N LEU A 187 5.81 -2.65 25.69
CA LEU A 187 7.07 -2.08 25.21
C LEU A 187 7.25 -0.65 25.72
N PRO A 188 8.49 -0.23 26.07
CA PRO A 188 8.76 1.12 26.50
C PRO A 188 8.48 2.13 25.38
N ARG A 189 8.17 3.37 25.75
CA ARG A 189 8.10 4.46 24.77
C ARG A 189 9.52 4.92 24.44
N GLN A 190 9.93 4.77 23.20
CA GLN A 190 11.24 5.19 22.70
C GLN A 190 11.08 6.05 21.45
N SER A 191 11.99 7.01 21.25
CA SER A 191 12.04 7.83 20.04
C SER A 191 12.76 7.07 18.92
N ALA A 192 12.23 7.16 17.70
CA ALA A 192 12.88 6.67 16.49
C ALA A 192 14.00 7.59 15.98
N VAL A 193 14.15 8.79 16.54
CA VAL A 193 15.22 9.73 16.13
C VAL A 193 16.58 9.12 16.45
N GLY A 194 17.38 8.86 15.40
CA GLY A 194 18.70 8.24 15.54
C GLY A 194 18.68 6.74 15.79
N ALA A 195 17.50 6.11 15.88
CA ALA A 195 17.37 4.66 15.92
C ALA A 195 17.65 4.09 14.52
N ASP A 196 18.27 2.92 14.47
CA ASP A 196 18.51 2.20 13.23
C ASP A 196 17.20 1.52 12.76
N PRO A 197 16.62 1.93 11.62
CA PRO A 197 15.38 1.36 11.14
C PRO A 197 15.57 -0.02 10.46
N GLY A 198 16.81 -0.52 10.36
CA GLY A 198 17.14 -1.76 9.67
C GLY A 198 17.03 -1.63 8.15
N ASP A 199 17.22 -2.76 7.47
CA ASP A 199 17.35 -2.78 6.02
C ASP A 199 16.01 -2.87 5.29
N VAL A 200 14.93 -3.30 5.97
CA VAL A 200 13.61 -3.45 5.35
C VAL A 200 12.68 -2.33 5.76
N LEU A 201 12.35 -1.49 4.79
CA LEU A 201 11.52 -0.31 4.96
C LEU A 201 10.26 -0.40 4.11
N VAL A 202 9.18 0.18 4.63
CA VAL A 202 7.96 0.44 3.87
C VAL A 202 7.89 1.91 3.54
N ILE A 203 7.88 2.22 2.25
CA ILE A 203 7.74 3.58 1.73
C ILE A 203 6.31 3.74 1.25
N ASP A 204 5.61 4.71 1.81
CA ASP A 204 4.27 5.10 1.40
C ASP A 204 4.34 6.49 0.78
N SER A 205 4.02 6.58 -0.50
CA SER A 205 4.05 7.80 -1.29
C SER A 205 2.65 8.12 -1.78
N ARG A 206 2.12 9.27 -1.37
CA ARG A 206 0.84 9.80 -1.86
C ARG A 206 1.10 11.02 -2.72
N ALA A 207 0.63 10.98 -3.96
CA ALA A 207 0.71 12.09 -4.88
C ALA A 207 -0.65 12.75 -5.04
N GLN A 208 -0.66 14.08 -5.05
CA GLN A 208 -1.81 14.90 -5.35
C GLN A 208 -1.44 15.88 -6.47
N ARG A 209 -2.20 15.86 -7.56
CA ARG A 209 -2.00 16.71 -8.73
C ARG A 209 -3.11 17.75 -8.88
N PRO A 210 -2.88 18.83 -9.65
CA PRO A 210 -3.91 19.81 -9.95
C PRO A 210 -5.17 19.14 -10.54
N GLY A 211 -6.36 19.63 -10.16
CA GLY A 211 -7.62 19.02 -10.58
C GLY A 211 -8.11 17.86 -9.69
N GLY A 212 -7.44 17.59 -8.57
CA GLY A 212 -7.93 16.64 -7.53
C GLY A 212 -7.54 15.18 -7.77
N TYR A 213 -6.75 14.91 -8.81
CA TYR A 213 -6.21 13.58 -9.08
C TYR A 213 -5.22 13.19 -7.99
N HIS A 214 -5.41 12.00 -7.43
CA HIS A 214 -4.54 11.45 -6.41
C HIS A 214 -4.19 10.01 -6.73
N ALA A 215 -3.02 9.60 -6.28
CA ALA A 215 -2.56 8.22 -6.31
C ALA A 215 -1.77 7.94 -5.04
N ARG A 216 -1.77 6.68 -4.60
CA ARG A 216 -0.96 6.20 -3.50
C ARG A 216 -0.17 5.01 -4.00
N LEU A 217 1.07 4.93 -3.57
CA LEU A 217 1.93 3.79 -3.81
C LEU A 217 2.59 3.41 -2.49
N ARG A 218 2.42 2.15 -2.10
CA ARG A 218 3.07 1.57 -0.93
C ARG A 218 3.98 0.45 -1.37
N THR A 219 5.27 0.61 -1.11
CA THR A 219 6.28 -0.41 -1.42
C THR A 219 7.04 -0.85 -0.19
N THR A 220 7.36 -2.13 -0.11
CA THR A 220 8.30 -2.67 0.87
C THR A 220 9.60 -2.95 0.14
N VAL A 221 10.69 -2.35 0.60
CA VAL A 221 12.02 -2.43 0.00
C VAL A 221 13.01 -3.01 0.98
N LEU A 222 13.89 -3.87 0.49
CA LEU A 222 15.13 -4.24 1.16
C LEU A 222 16.23 -3.33 0.62
N LEU A 223 16.82 -2.52 1.48
CA LEU A 223 18.02 -1.76 1.19
C LEU A 223 19.19 -2.74 1.08
N SER A 224 20.00 -2.62 0.03
CA SER A 224 21.19 -3.44 -0.16
C SER A 224 22.42 -2.61 0.21
N PRO A 225 23.04 -2.82 1.38
CA PRO A 225 24.18 -2.01 1.82
C PRO A 225 25.51 -2.41 1.16
N SER A 226 25.55 -3.47 0.32
CA SER A 226 26.81 -3.96 -0.24
C SER A 226 27.39 -3.01 -1.28
N GLU A 227 28.53 -2.40 -0.96
CA GLU A 227 29.38 -1.71 -1.93
C GLU A 227 29.70 -2.67 -3.09
N GLY A 228 29.11 -2.41 -4.27
CA GLY A 228 29.34 -3.20 -5.48
C GLY A 228 28.13 -3.96 -6.05
N SER A 229 26.97 -3.98 -5.38
CA SER A 229 25.75 -4.49 -6.03
C SER A 229 25.21 -3.49 -7.05
N ALA A 230 24.94 -3.95 -8.27
CA ALA A 230 24.38 -3.11 -9.34
C ALA A 230 22.99 -2.51 -9.00
N GLN A 231 22.30 -3.06 -7.98
CA GLN A 231 21.02 -2.56 -7.50
C GLN A 231 21.15 -2.10 -6.03
N PRO A 232 20.86 -0.82 -5.72
CA PRO A 232 20.94 -0.28 -4.36
C PRO A 232 19.80 -0.75 -3.42
N TYR A 233 18.74 -1.32 -3.97
CA TYR A 233 17.62 -1.88 -3.23
C TYR A 233 16.91 -2.98 -4.03
N ARG A 234 16.09 -3.79 -3.34
CA ARG A 234 15.19 -4.78 -3.95
C ARG A 234 13.77 -4.55 -3.45
N VAL A 235 12.80 -4.49 -4.38
CA VAL A 235 11.38 -4.44 -4.03
C VAL A 235 10.92 -5.83 -3.57
N LEU A 236 10.39 -5.91 -2.35
CA LEU A 236 9.81 -7.12 -1.75
C LEU A 236 8.30 -7.16 -1.95
N ARG A 237 7.64 -5.99 -1.91
CA ARG A 237 6.18 -5.86 -2.08
C ARG A 237 5.84 -4.54 -2.78
N TRP A 238 4.84 -4.59 -3.66
CA TRP A 238 4.30 -3.45 -4.39
C TRP A 238 2.78 -3.41 -4.25
N GLN A 239 2.21 -2.26 -3.87
CA GLN A 239 0.77 -2.06 -3.69
C GLN A 239 0.38 -0.66 -4.17
N GLU A 240 -0.46 -0.61 -5.20
CA GLU A 240 -1.11 0.60 -5.73
C GLU A 240 -2.52 0.79 -5.14
#